data_AF-A0A536EPN7-F1
#
_entry.id   AF-A0A536EPN7-F1
#
_cell.length_a   1.000
_cell.length_b   1.000
_cell.length_c   1.000
_cell.angle_alpha   90.00
_cell.angle_beta   90.00
_cell.angle_gamma   90.00
#
_symmetry.space_group_name_H-M   'P 1'
#
loop_
_entity.id
_entity.type
_entity.pdbx_description
1 polymer ?
#
loop_
_entity_poly.entity_id
_entity_poly.type
_entity_poly.pdbx_seq_one_letter_code
_entity_poly.pdbx_strand_id
1 'polypeptide(L)'
;MAPDLGATLRDWLNARDLRRWRRRGSLPPTLDRTYWTAYEYGRDLGRLQASGYRVTLERVSTPYPDLTPNVTPAGPRRVRAQVRRASRYRVSYERLAYSTWASALPVAPES
;
A
#
# COMPACT_ATOMS: atom_id res chain seq x y z
N MET A 1 18.32 10.34 -0.93
CA MET A 1 16.90 10.04 -0.71
C MET A 1 16.65 10.00 0.78
N ALA A 2 15.88 10.94 1.35
CA ALA A 2 15.52 10.87 2.76
C ALA A 2 14.52 9.70 2.96
N PRO A 3 14.77 8.77 3.90
CA PRO A 3 13.85 7.68 4.16
C PRO A 3 12.48 8.24 4.56
N ASP A 4 11.43 7.82 3.86
CA ASP A 4 10.07 8.20 4.22
C ASP A 4 9.67 7.40 5.46
N LEU A 5 9.88 7.99 6.64
CA LEU A 5 9.62 7.36 7.93
C LEU A 5 8.16 6.88 8.05
N GLY A 6 7.22 7.58 7.39
CA GLY A 6 5.82 7.18 7.34
C GLY A 6 5.60 5.87 6.56
N ALA A 7 6.29 5.71 5.43
CA ALA A 7 6.26 4.49 4.64
C ALA A 7 6.81 3.29 5.41
N THR A 8 7.93 3.47 6.09
CA THR A 8 8.59 2.42 6.89
C THR A 8 7.72 1.97 8.07
N LEU A 9 7.10 2.92 8.78
CA LEU A 9 6.22 2.60 9.91
C LEU A 9 4.98 1.81 9.45
N ARG A 10 4.37 2.21 8.32
CA ARG A 10 3.23 1.49 7.75
C ARG A 10 3.60 0.10 7.26
N ASP A 11 4.76 -0.05 6.62
CA ASP A 11 5.25 -1.37 6.20
C ASP A 11 5.40 -2.30 7.41
N TRP A 12 5.91 -1.78 8.52
CA TRP A 12 6.03 -2.53 9.76
C TRP A 12 4.67 -2.91 10.36
N LEU A 13 3.71 -1.99 10.41
CA LEU A 13 2.35 -2.26 10.90
C LEU A 13 1.66 -3.33 10.03
N ASN A 14 1.74 -3.20 8.71
CA ASN A 14 1.19 -4.14 7.76
C ASN A 14 1.79 -5.55 7.93
N ALA A 15 3.10 -5.63 8.10
CA ALA A 15 3.80 -6.89 8.36
C ALA A 15 3.47 -7.49 9.73
N ARG A 16 3.23 -6.65 10.74
CA ARG A 16 2.82 -7.07 12.09
C ARG A 16 1.40 -7.63 12.06
N ASP A 17 0.48 -6.98 11.38
CA ASP A 17 -0.91 -7.44 11.26
C ASP A 17 -0.99 -8.77 10.51
N LEU A 18 -0.26 -8.90 9.40
CA LEU A 18 -0.20 -10.16 8.67
C LEU A 18 0.34 -11.31 9.55
N ARG A 19 1.40 -11.05 10.32
CA ARG A 19 1.94 -12.01 11.28
C ARG A 19 0.93 -12.36 12.37
N ARG A 20 0.16 -11.39 12.86
CA ARG A 20 -0.88 -11.59 13.87
C ARG A 20 -2.01 -12.46 13.33
N TRP A 21 -2.49 -12.21 12.12
CA TRP A 21 -3.54 -13.01 11.48
C TRP A 21 -3.09 -14.44 11.22
N ARG A 22 -1.86 -14.61 10.72
CA ARG A 22 -1.25 -15.94 10.54
C ARG A 22 -1.17 -16.71 11.87
N ARG A 23 -0.72 -16.06 12.95
CA ARG A 23 -0.69 -16.68 14.29
C ARG A 23 -2.07 -17.08 14.82
N ARG A 24 -3.11 -16.29 14.52
CA ARG A 24 -4.49 -16.58 14.93
C ARG A 24 -5.16 -17.64 14.04
N GLY A 25 -4.54 -18.05 12.93
CA GLY A 25 -5.16 -18.93 11.93
C GLY A 25 -6.34 -18.32 11.19
N SER A 26 -6.60 -17.02 11.39
CA SER A 26 -7.75 -16.32 10.83
C SER A 26 -7.27 -15.10 10.07
N LEU A 27 -7.25 -15.24 8.74
CA LEU A 27 -7.02 -14.14 7.81
C LEU A 27 -8.36 -13.51 7.45
N PRO A 28 -8.49 -12.17 7.53
CA PRO A 28 -9.72 -11.49 7.19
C PRO A 28 -10.11 -11.75 5.72
N PRO A 29 -11.40 -11.92 5.40
CA PRO A 29 -11.86 -12.21 4.05
C PRO A 29 -11.69 -11.00 3.11
N THR A 30 -11.81 -9.79 3.64
CA THR A 30 -11.63 -8.53 2.90
C THR A 30 -10.67 -7.61 3.65
N LEU A 31 -9.92 -6.80 2.89
CA LEU A 31 -8.98 -5.82 3.43
C LEU A 31 -9.04 -4.53 2.63
N ASP A 32 -9.23 -3.41 3.32
CA ASP A 32 -9.07 -2.08 2.74
C ASP A 32 -7.75 -1.48 3.20
N ARG A 33 -6.87 -1.11 2.25
CA ARG A 33 -5.61 -0.41 2.55
C ARG A 33 -5.49 0.88 1.78
N THR A 34 -4.78 1.82 2.41
CA THR A 34 -4.45 3.11 1.81
C THR A 34 -2.93 3.28 1.77
N TYR A 35 -2.39 3.53 0.58
CA TYR A 35 -0.97 3.80 0.35
C TYR A 35 -0.78 5.23 -0.15
N TRP A 36 0.41 5.78 0.08
CA TRP A 36 0.78 7.13 -0.36
C TRP A 36 1.72 7.13 -1.56
N THR A 37 2.33 5.98 -1.87
CA THR A 37 3.24 5.84 -3.00
C THR A 37 2.97 4.54 -3.74
N ALA A 38 3.26 4.52 -5.05
CA ALA A 38 3.19 3.30 -5.84
C ALA A 38 4.17 2.23 -5.32
N TYR A 39 5.30 2.65 -4.75
CA TYR A 39 6.29 1.76 -4.15
C TYR A 39 5.74 1.02 -2.92
N GLU A 40 5.07 1.72 -2.01
CA GLU A 40 4.38 1.10 -0.86
C GLU A 40 3.34 0.08 -1.32
N TYR A 41 2.53 0.46 -2.31
CA TYR A 41 1.51 -0.40 -2.89
C TYR A 41 2.12 -1.68 -3.48
N GLY A 42 3.10 -1.57 -4.37
CA GLY A 42 3.71 -2.74 -5.03
C GLY A 42 4.39 -3.68 -4.04
N ARG A 43 5.06 -3.15 -3.02
CA ARG A 43 5.72 -3.94 -1.97
C ARG A 43 4.73 -4.74 -1.13
N ASP A 44 3.61 -4.13 -0.77
CA ASP A 44 2.59 -4.79 0.05
C ASP A 44 1.70 -5.73 -0.76
N LEU A 45 1.42 -5.38 -2.03
CA LEU A 45 0.71 -6.22 -2.98
C LEU A 45 1.34 -7.62 -3.10
N GLY A 46 2.65 -7.70 -3.29
CA GLY A 46 3.34 -9.00 -3.39
C GLY A 46 3.19 -9.86 -2.13
N ARG A 47 3.20 -9.25 -0.93
CA ARG A 47 3.01 -9.98 0.34
C ARG A 47 1.58 -10.47 0.52
N LEU A 48 0.61 -9.67 0.11
CA LEU A 48 -0.81 -10.00 0.17
C LEU A 48 -1.16 -11.09 -0.86
N GLN A 49 -0.65 -11.00 -2.08
CA GLN A 49 -0.79 -12.05 -3.11
C GLN A 49 -0.19 -13.38 -2.65
N ALA A 50 1.00 -13.36 -2.06
CA ALA A 50 1.61 -14.56 -1.45
C ALA A 50 0.80 -15.14 -0.28
N SER A 51 -0.15 -14.37 0.28
CA SER A 51 -1.06 -14.81 1.34
C SER A 51 -2.47 -15.15 0.83
N GLY A 52 -2.67 -15.17 -0.50
CA GLY A 52 -3.93 -15.52 -1.15
C GLY A 52 -4.91 -14.36 -1.33
N TYR A 53 -4.48 -13.11 -1.19
CA TYR A 53 -5.32 -11.94 -1.46
C TYR A 53 -5.20 -11.51 -2.93
N ARG A 54 -6.35 -11.20 -3.54
CA ARG A 54 -6.45 -10.53 -4.84
C ARG A 54 -6.94 -9.10 -4.67
N VAL A 55 -6.54 -8.21 -5.59
CA VAL A 55 -7.09 -6.85 -5.66
C VAL A 55 -8.47 -6.93 -6.30
N THR A 56 -9.48 -6.33 -5.66
CA THR A 56 -10.85 -6.21 -6.21
C THR A 56 -11.15 -4.80 -6.68
N LEU A 57 -10.59 -3.80 -6.00
CA LEU A 57 -10.77 -2.39 -6.35
C LEU A 57 -9.46 -1.65 -6.14
N GLU A 58 -9.01 -0.93 -7.16
CA GLU A 58 -7.88 -0.01 -7.07
C GLU A 58 -8.34 1.39 -7.45
N ARG A 59 -8.19 2.35 -6.52
CA ARG A 59 -8.54 3.76 -6.74
C ARG A 59 -7.33 4.64 -6.44
N VAL A 60 -6.82 5.29 -7.47
CA VAL A 60 -5.74 6.28 -7.33
C VAL A 60 -6.34 7.67 -7.34
N SER A 61 -6.14 8.40 -6.25
CA SER A 61 -6.52 9.81 -6.14
C SER A 61 -5.24 10.64 -6.17
N THR A 62 -5.02 11.32 -7.29
CA THR A 62 -4.02 12.39 -7.37
C THR A 62 -4.60 13.65 -6.76
N PRO A 63 -3.96 14.29 -5.77
CA PRO A 63 -4.41 15.60 -5.31
C PRO A 63 -4.37 16.57 -6.50
N TYR A 64 -5.44 17.37 -6.64
CA TYR A 64 -5.65 18.30 -7.76
C TYR A 64 -4.35 19.04 -8.16
N PRO A 65 -4.01 19.09 -9.46
CA PRO A 65 -2.78 19.75 -9.93
C PRO A 65 -2.80 21.29 -9.80
N ASP A 66 -3.97 21.92 -9.67
CA ASP A 66 -4.18 23.34 -9.99
C ASP A 66 -4.24 24.33 -8.82
N LEU A 67 -3.81 23.94 -7.61
CA LEU A 67 -3.50 24.95 -6.60
C LEU A 67 -2.09 25.50 -6.87
N THR A 68 -1.97 26.37 -7.89
CA THR A 68 -0.85 27.33 -7.96
C THR A 68 -0.87 28.14 -6.67
N PRO A 69 0.16 28.07 -5.81
CA PRO A 69 0.25 29.00 -4.71
C PRO A 69 0.37 30.38 -5.34
N ASN A 70 -0.63 31.23 -5.16
CA ASN A 70 -0.49 32.66 -5.45
C ASN A 70 0.51 33.19 -4.41
N VAL A 71 1.80 33.11 -4.74
CA VAL A 71 2.88 33.56 -3.85
C VAL A 71 2.92 35.08 -3.95
N THR A 72 2.20 35.76 -3.05
CA THR A 72 2.47 37.16 -2.74
C THR A 72 3.92 37.26 -2.24
N PRO A 73 4.80 38.07 -2.84
CA PRO A 73 6.20 38.16 -2.43
C PRO A 73 6.29 39.09 -1.22
N ALA A 74 6.08 38.56 -0.01
CA ALA A 74 6.34 39.29 1.22
C ALA A 74 7.10 38.39 2.22
N GLY A 75 8.43 38.49 2.21
CA GLY A 75 9.27 38.09 3.35
C GLY A 75 10.30 36.99 3.08
N PRO A 76 11.53 37.10 3.65
CA PRO A 76 12.58 36.12 3.47
C PRO A 76 12.38 34.98 4.47
N ARG A 77 11.64 33.94 4.08
CA ARG A 77 11.74 32.63 4.73
C ARG A 77 11.46 31.54 3.71
N ARG A 78 12.51 31.13 2.99
CA ARG A 78 12.48 29.97 2.09
C ARG A 78 12.43 28.68 2.90
N VAL A 79 11.33 28.44 3.60
CA VAL A 79 10.91 27.06 3.91
C VAL A 79 10.27 26.57 2.62
N ARG A 80 11.07 26.00 1.72
CA ARG A 80 10.55 25.15 0.64
C ARG A 80 9.92 23.94 1.32
N ALA A 81 8.73 24.10 1.87
CA ALA A 81 7.87 23.00 2.20
C ALA A 81 7.59 22.33 0.86
N GLN A 82 8.35 21.29 0.53
CA GLN A 82 7.96 20.33 -0.48
C GLN A 82 6.61 19.81 -0.01
N VAL A 83 5.54 20.42 -0.52
CA VAL A 83 4.21 19.84 -0.46
C VAL A 83 4.37 18.55 -1.24
N ARG A 84 4.70 17.46 -0.54
CA ARG A 84 4.76 16.12 -1.10
C ARG A 84 3.33 15.82 -1.51
N ARG A 85 3.02 16.11 -2.78
CA ARG A 85 1.77 15.76 -3.45
C ARG A 85 1.71 14.24 -3.47
N ALA A 86 1.30 13.64 -2.36
CA ALA A 86 1.25 12.20 -2.20
C ALA A 86 -0.01 11.69 -2.91
N SER A 87 0.17 10.98 -4.02
CA SER A 87 -0.91 10.22 -4.64
C SER A 87 -1.47 9.25 -3.62
N ARG A 88 -2.78 9.29 -3.38
CA ARG A 88 -3.43 8.40 -2.44
C ARG A 88 -3.98 7.20 -3.19
N TYR A 89 -3.39 6.04 -2.97
CA TYR A 89 -3.88 4.76 -3.49
C TYR A 89 -4.81 4.16 -2.44
N ARG A 90 -6.07 3.92 -2.76
CA ARG A 90 -6.98 3.13 -1.94
C ARG A 90 -7.23 1.83 -2.66
N VAL A 91 -6.88 0.72 -2.01
CA VAL A 91 -6.97 -0.62 -2.61
C VAL A 91 -7.76 -1.52 -1.69
N SER A 92 -8.79 -2.15 -2.24
CA SER A 92 -9.56 -3.19 -1.58
C SER A 92 -9.07 -4.55 -2.09
N TYR A 93 -8.86 -5.46 -1.16
CA TYR A 93 -8.43 -6.82 -1.40
C TYR A 93 -9.48 -7.79 -0.90
N GLU A 94 -9.58 -8.91 -1.58
CA GLU A 94 -10.42 -10.04 -1.20
C GLU A 94 -9.56 -11.30 -1.14
N ARG A 95 -9.80 -12.13 -0.14
CA ARG A 95 -9.09 -13.39 0.03
C ARG A 95 -9.73 -14.46 -0.86
N LEU A 96 -8.92 -15.08 -1.70
CA LEU A 96 -9.32 -16.24 -2.47
C LEU A 96 -9.57 -17.44 -1.54
N ALA A 97 -10.54 -18.27 -1.93
CA ALA A 97 -10.76 -19.57 -1.28
C ALA A 97 -9.49 -20.41 -1.32
N TYR A 98 -9.32 -21.30 -0.34
CA TYR A 98 -8.07 -22.05 -0.20
C TYR A 98 -7.69 -22.83 -1.46
N SER A 99 -8.68 -23.54 -1.98
CA SER A 99 -8.58 -24.32 -3.22
C SER A 99 -8.13 -23.48 -4.42
N THR A 100 -8.66 -22.27 -4.57
CA THR A 100 -8.35 -21.39 -5.71
C THR A 100 -6.95 -20.82 -5.61
N TRP A 101 -6.50 -20.39 -4.42
CA TRP A 101 -5.14 -19.86 -4.29
C TRP A 101 -4.08 -20.95 -4.35
N ALA A 102 -4.34 -22.13 -3.76
CA ALA A 102 -3.38 -23.23 -3.74
C ALA A 102 -3.10 -23.75 -5.16
N SER A 103 -4.12 -23.75 -6.03
CA SER A 103 -3.98 -24.12 -7.44
C SER A 103 -3.22 -23.08 -8.27
N ALA A 104 -3.14 -21.83 -7.80
CA ALA A 104 -2.42 -20.75 -8.47
C ALA A 104 -0.94 -20.67 -8.06
N LEU A 105 -0.51 -21.41 -7.04
CA LEU A 105 0.91 -21.56 -6.75
C LEU A 105 1.54 -22.44 -7.83
N PRO A 106 2.75 -22.09 -8.35
CA PRO A 106 3.48 -23.01 -9.20
C PRO A 106 3.72 -24.29 -8.41
N VAL A 107 3.06 -25.38 -8.82
CA VAL A 107 3.36 -26.72 -8.34
C VAL A 107 4.84 -26.95 -8.66
N ALA A 108 5.67 -27.06 -7.63
CA ALA A 108 7.05 -27.45 -7.81
C ALA A 108 7.03 -28.83 -8.50
N PRO A 109 7.74 -29.02 -9.63
CA PRO A 109 7.80 -30.33 -10.25
C PRO A 109 8.43 -31.30 -9.25
N GLU A 110 7.67 -32.31 -8.83
CA GLU A 110 8.19 -33.45 -8.08
C GLU A 110 9.31 -34.08 -8.95
N SER A 111 10.51 -34.15 -8.38
CA SER A 111 11.67 -34.82 -8.99
C SER A 111 11.77 -36.25 -8.51
#